data_AF-A0A2R3IM06-F1
#
_entry.id   AF-A0A2R3IM06-F1
#
_cell.length_a   1.000
_cell.length_b   1.000
_cell.length_c   1.000
_cell.angle_alpha   90.00
_cell.angle_beta   90.00
_cell.angle_gamma   90.00
#
_symmetry.space_group_name_H-M   'P 1'
#
loop_
_entity.id
_entity.type
_entity.pdbx_description
1 polymer ?
#
loop_
_entity_poly.entity_id
_entity_poly.type
_entity_poly.pdbx_seq_one_letter_code
_entity_poly.pdbx_strand_id
1 'polypeptide(L)'
;MRTLDRQRWDALWQRFGGSPPADAFDALLAAYTGADRHYHSDRHILACLEHFDRWRHLARRPDLVELALWTHDLVYDIHRQDNEAASATRTERWLDQAGLAALGPALRELIMATCHQAPPGDADAALLVDLDLAILAAPAPVYARYEADIRAEYAWVPEPLFRAGRGKLLRQLLEQPALYHCEPLRQRWEATARANLRSALERLERPA
;
A
#
# COMPACT_ATOMS: atom_id res chain seq x y z
N MET A 1 5.39 11.89 -17.12
CA MET A 1 5.26 11.12 -15.86
C MET A 1 3.78 10.83 -15.68
N ARG A 2 3.40 9.59 -15.30
CA ARG A 2 2.02 9.31 -14.90
C ARG A 2 1.83 9.93 -13.51
N THR A 3 0.70 10.61 -13.33
CA THR A 3 0.26 11.18 -12.05
C THR A 3 -1.07 10.56 -11.70
N LEU A 4 -1.50 10.73 -10.46
CA LEU A 4 -2.86 10.37 -10.06
C LEU A 4 -3.87 11.09 -10.95
N ASP A 5 -4.88 10.35 -11.40
CA ASP A 5 -5.88 10.80 -12.36
C ASP A 5 -7.17 11.23 -11.65
N ARG A 6 -7.47 12.54 -11.72
CA ARG A 6 -8.70 13.10 -11.15
C ARG A 6 -9.95 12.51 -11.78
N GLN A 7 -9.93 12.20 -13.08
CA GLN A 7 -11.08 11.63 -13.76
C GLN A 7 -11.40 10.24 -13.21
N ARG A 8 -10.38 9.40 -12.99
CA ARG A 8 -10.54 8.08 -12.36
C ARG A 8 -11.06 8.21 -10.93
N TRP A 9 -10.52 9.15 -10.15
CA TRP A 9 -10.99 9.43 -8.79
C TRP A 9 -12.45 9.86 -8.77
N ASP A 10 -12.83 10.88 -9.54
CA ASP A 10 -14.21 11.37 -9.56
C ASP A 10 -15.17 10.26 -10.05
N ALA A 11 -14.79 9.49 -11.07
CA ALA A 11 -15.58 8.35 -11.54
C ALA A 11 -15.76 7.25 -10.47
N LEU A 12 -14.77 7.00 -9.61
CA LEU A 12 -14.90 6.07 -8.49
C LEU A 12 -15.99 6.52 -7.51
N TRP A 13 -15.99 7.79 -7.12
CA TRP A 13 -17.02 8.35 -6.21
C TRP A 13 -18.41 8.32 -6.82
N GLN A 14 -18.55 8.58 -8.13
CA GLN A 14 -19.84 8.47 -8.82
C GLN A 14 -20.40 7.04 -8.79
N ARG A 15 -19.54 6.00 -8.82
CA ARG A 15 -20.00 4.61 -8.71
C ARG A 15 -20.55 4.27 -7.33
N PHE A 16 -20.15 4.99 -6.28
CA PHE A 16 -20.78 4.92 -4.96
C PHE A 16 -22.09 5.71 -4.87
N GLY A 17 -22.46 6.48 -5.90
CA GLY A 17 -23.63 7.36 -5.90
C GLY A 17 -23.40 8.70 -5.18
N GLY A 18 -22.13 9.08 -4.99
CA GLY A 18 -21.75 10.32 -4.30
C GLY A 18 -20.72 11.14 -5.07
N SER A 19 -20.24 12.21 -4.44
CA SER A 19 -19.09 12.99 -4.91
C SER A 19 -18.11 13.15 -3.75
N PRO A 20 -16.80 13.15 -3.99
CA PRO A 20 -15.85 13.42 -2.93
C PRO A 20 -16.03 14.86 -2.43
N PRO A 21 -15.59 15.18 -1.20
CA PRO A 21 -15.40 16.56 -0.79
C PRO A 21 -14.54 17.33 -1.81
N ALA A 22 -14.84 18.60 -2.02
CA ALA A 22 -14.28 19.39 -3.13
C ALA A 22 -12.74 19.40 -3.16
N ASP A 23 -12.10 19.41 -1.98
CA ASP A 23 -10.66 19.45 -1.78
C ASP A 23 -10.02 18.06 -1.64
N ALA A 24 -10.79 16.97 -1.60
CA ALA A 24 -10.28 15.64 -1.24
C ALA A 24 -9.18 15.15 -2.18
N PHE A 25 -9.36 15.29 -3.50
CA PHE A 25 -8.35 14.88 -4.47
C PHE A 25 -7.10 15.76 -4.42
N ASP A 26 -7.26 17.07 -4.26
CA ASP A 26 -6.11 17.98 -4.21
C ASP A 26 -5.30 17.73 -2.93
N ALA A 27 -5.99 17.44 -1.83
CA ALA A 27 -5.37 17.05 -0.57
C ALA A 27 -4.70 15.67 -0.63
N LEU A 28 -5.28 14.73 -1.39
CA LEU A 28 -4.68 13.42 -1.68
C LEU A 28 -3.42 13.58 -2.52
N LEU A 29 -3.47 14.35 -3.61
CA LEU A 29 -2.33 14.62 -4.46
C LEU A 29 -1.21 15.30 -3.67
N ALA A 30 -1.52 16.34 -2.92
CA ALA A 30 -0.56 17.04 -2.07
C ALA A 30 0.11 16.11 -1.05
N ALA A 31 -0.65 15.17 -0.46
CA ALA A 31 -0.11 14.18 0.46
C ALA A 31 0.91 13.27 -0.25
N TYR A 32 0.56 12.71 -1.41
CA TYR A 32 1.42 11.76 -2.12
C TYR A 32 2.60 12.39 -2.87
N THR A 33 2.58 13.70 -3.12
CA THR A 33 3.71 14.45 -3.70
C THR A 33 4.63 15.10 -2.67
N GLY A 34 4.49 14.76 -1.38
CA GLY A 34 5.36 15.26 -0.32
C GLY A 34 6.83 14.90 -0.56
N ALA A 35 7.74 15.83 -0.29
CA ALA A 35 9.17 15.68 -0.61
C ALA A 35 9.85 14.50 0.11
N ASP A 36 9.34 14.13 1.29
CA ASP A 36 9.89 13.06 2.12
C ASP A 36 9.31 11.67 1.81
N ARG A 37 8.37 11.57 0.86
CA ARG A 37 7.79 10.31 0.38
C ARG A 37 8.54 9.84 -0.85
N HIS A 38 9.53 8.97 -0.65
CA HIS A 38 10.30 8.41 -1.76
C HIS A 38 9.63 7.16 -2.35
N TYR A 39 9.14 6.27 -1.49
CA TYR A 39 8.40 5.08 -1.90
C TYR A 39 6.89 5.30 -1.75
N HIS A 40 6.43 5.73 -0.57
CA HIS A 40 5.00 5.91 -0.21
C HIS A 40 4.40 7.17 -0.86
N SER A 41 4.61 7.29 -2.16
CA SER A 41 4.30 8.40 -3.06
C SER A 41 3.19 8.03 -4.05
N ASP A 42 2.84 8.97 -4.94
CA ASP A 42 1.88 8.75 -6.01
C ASP A 42 2.25 7.56 -6.91
N ARG A 43 3.55 7.28 -7.08
CA ARG A 43 4.06 6.14 -7.85
C ARG A 43 3.64 4.79 -7.27
N HIS A 44 3.61 4.65 -5.94
CA HIS A 44 3.15 3.43 -5.27
C HIS A 44 1.67 3.20 -5.53
N ILE A 45 0.86 4.24 -5.29
CA ILE A 45 -0.60 4.18 -5.52
C ILE A 45 -0.93 3.85 -6.98
N LEU A 46 -0.24 4.48 -7.94
CA LEU A 46 -0.39 4.15 -9.36
C LEU A 46 -0.04 2.70 -9.66
N ALA A 47 1.05 2.18 -9.09
CA ALA A 47 1.43 0.78 -9.27
C ALA A 47 0.35 -0.16 -8.71
N CYS A 48 -0.16 0.10 -7.50
CA CYS A 48 -1.26 -0.66 -6.91
C CYS A 48 -2.52 -0.64 -7.78
N LEU A 49 -2.91 0.53 -8.30
CA LEU A 49 -4.07 0.67 -9.18
C LEU A 49 -3.88 -0.06 -10.52
N GLU A 50 -2.67 -0.04 -11.10
CA GLU A 50 -2.36 -0.80 -12.31
C GLU A 50 -2.41 -2.32 -12.08
N HIS A 51 -1.98 -2.78 -10.91
CA HIS A 51 -2.16 -4.18 -10.52
C HIS A 51 -3.64 -4.50 -10.29
N PHE A 52 -4.37 -3.60 -9.65
CA PHE A 52 -5.79 -3.76 -9.39
C PHE A 52 -6.58 -3.87 -10.68
N ASP A 53 -6.30 -3.07 -11.71
CA ASP A 53 -6.98 -3.15 -13.00
C ASP A 53 -6.90 -4.54 -13.64
N ARG A 54 -5.78 -5.25 -13.44
CA ARG A 54 -5.58 -6.64 -13.92
C ARG A 54 -6.33 -7.67 -13.07
N TRP A 55 -6.41 -7.45 -11.76
CA TRP A 55 -6.91 -8.42 -10.78
C TRP A 55 -8.28 -8.06 -10.20
N ARG A 56 -8.92 -7.00 -10.70
CA ARG A 56 -10.21 -6.47 -10.22
C ARG A 56 -11.31 -7.52 -10.14
N HIS A 57 -11.28 -8.50 -11.03
CA HIS A 57 -12.23 -9.61 -11.08
C HIS A 57 -12.21 -10.52 -9.84
N LEU A 58 -11.17 -10.44 -9.00
CA LEU A 58 -11.07 -11.17 -7.74
C LEU A 58 -11.79 -10.46 -6.57
N ALA A 59 -12.08 -9.16 -6.70
CA ALA A 59 -12.73 -8.39 -5.65
C ALA A 59 -14.25 -8.61 -5.64
N ARG A 60 -14.81 -8.80 -4.44
CA ARG A 60 -16.24 -8.82 -4.16
C ARG A 60 -16.82 -7.41 -4.10
N ARG A 61 -16.09 -6.47 -3.50
CA ARG A 61 -16.46 -5.03 -3.45
C ARG A 61 -15.40 -4.21 -4.18
N PRO A 62 -15.35 -4.27 -5.51
CA PRO A 62 -14.20 -3.81 -6.26
C PRO A 62 -14.04 -2.28 -6.19
N ASP A 63 -15.11 -1.51 -6.01
CA ASP A 63 -14.99 -0.06 -5.79
C ASP A 63 -14.43 0.28 -4.40
N LEU A 64 -14.80 -0.48 -3.38
CA LEU A 64 -14.30 -0.27 -2.01
C LEU A 64 -12.81 -0.63 -1.89
N VAL A 65 -12.39 -1.72 -2.53
CA VAL A 65 -10.96 -2.07 -2.66
C VAL A 65 -10.19 -0.96 -3.36
N GLU A 66 -10.73 -0.43 -4.47
CA GLU A 66 -10.09 0.67 -5.18
C GLU A 66 -9.92 1.90 -4.27
N LEU A 67 -10.97 2.32 -3.56
CA LEU A 67 -10.92 3.46 -2.65
C LEU A 67 -9.91 3.25 -1.51
N ALA A 68 -9.83 2.03 -0.98
CA ALA A 68 -8.84 1.68 0.03
C ALA A 68 -7.41 1.76 -0.55
N LEU A 69 -7.16 1.26 -1.76
CA LEU A 69 -5.86 1.40 -2.43
C LEU A 69 -5.49 2.87 -2.64
N TRP A 70 -6.43 3.72 -3.04
CA TRP A 70 -6.20 5.16 -3.18
C TRP A 70 -5.79 5.85 -1.88
N THR A 71 -6.18 5.30 -0.71
CA THR A 71 -6.13 6.06 0.55
C THR A 71 -5.43 5.38 1.72
N HIS A 72 -4.96 4.13 1.58
CA HIS A 72 -4.31 3.41 2.68
C HIS A 72 -3.08 4.15 3.24
N ASP A 73 -2.28 4.77 2.37
CA ASP A 73 -1.12 5.61 2.72
C ASP A 73 -1.40 7.12 2.68
N LEU A 74 -2.66 7.53 2.74
CA LEU A 74 -3.04 8.94 2.65
C LEU A 74 -2.38 9.77 3.77
N VAL A 75 -2.33 9.23 4.97
CA VAL A 75 -1.49 9.72 6.07
C VAL A 75 -0.26 8.83 6.14
N TYR A 76 0.92 9.46 6.10
CA TYR A 76 2.19 8.77 6.19
C TYR A 76 3.20 9.67 6.89
N ASP A 77 3.67 9.21 8.03
CA ASP A 77 4.74 9.81 8.82
C ASP A 77 5.58 8.67 9.41
N ILE A 78 6.86 8.64 9.06
CA ILE A 78 7.84 7.64 9.48
C ILE A 78 8.11 7.61 10.98
N HIS A 79 7.63 8.60 11.74
CA HIS A 79 7.72 8.66 13.20
C HIS A 79 6.45 8.16 13.90
N ARG A 80 5.38 7.90 13.16
CA ARG A 80 4.10 7.41 13.68
C ARG A 80 3.98 5.89 13.55
N GLN A 81 3.08 5.32 14.35
CA GLN A 81 2.72 3.89 14.32
C GLN A 81 1.26 3.65 13.91
N ASP A 82 0.50 4.72 13.63
CA ASP A 82 -0.94 4.68 13.39
C ASP A 82 -1.31 5.27 12.01
N ASN A 83 -0.38 5.24 11.05
CA ASN A 83 -0.56 5.83 9.72
C ASN A 83 -1.82 5.30 9.02
N GLU A 84 -2.00 3.98 8.97
CA GLU A 84 -3.16 3.33 8.34
C GLU A 84 -4.46 3.67 9.08
N ALA A 85 -4.42 3.72 10.42
CA ALA A 85 -5.58 4.08 11.22
C ALA A 85 -5.98 5.56 11.00
N ALA A 86 -4.99 6.44 10.84
CA ALA A 86 -5.20 7.86 10.54
C ALA A 86 -5.69 8.06 9.10
N SER A 87 -5.15 7.31 8.13
CA SER A 87 -5.64 7.24 6.75
C SER A 87 -7.11 6.81 6.69
N ALA A 88 -7.46 5.71 7.35
CA ALA A 88 -8.83 5.23 7.44
C ALA A 88 -9.77 6.29 8.07
N THR A 89 -9.35 6.90 9.18
CA THR A 89 -10.12 7.97 9.84
C THR A 89 -10.37 9.15 8.91
N ARG A 90 -9.38 9.53 8.12
CA ARG A 90 -9.51 10.63 7.17
C ARG A 90 -10.46 10.29 6.03
N THR A 91 -10.37 9.09 5.46
CA THR A 91 -11.25 8.67 4.37
C THR A 91 -12.68 8.42 4.84
N GLU A 92 -12.88 7.90 6.06
CA GLU A 92 -14.20 7.80 6.69
C GLU A 92 -14.91 9.15 6.80
N ARG A 93 -14.18 10.22 7.16
CA ARG A 93 -14.73 11.58 7.18
C ARG A 93 -15.16 12.06 5.79
N TRP A 94 -14.39 11.72 4.75
CA TRP A 94 -14.79 12.03 3.37
C TRP A 94 -16.04 11.26 2.94
N LEU A 95 -16.16 9.98 3.32
CA LEU A 95 -17.37 9.20 3.09
C LEU A 95 -18.57 9.81 3.81
N ASP A 96 -18.42 10.22 5.08
CA ASP A 96 -19.49 10.85 5.85
C ASP A 96 -19.98 12.15 5.20
N GLN A 97 -19.06 13.03 4.82
CA GLN A 97 -19.36 14.27 4.10
C GLN A 97 -20.05 14.04 2.74
N ALA A 98 -19.80 12.89 2.11
CA ALA A 98 -20.45 12.50 0.86
C ALA A 98 -21.80 11.78 1.06
N GLY A 99 -22.27 11.61 2.29
CA GLY A 99 -23.49 10.84 2.60
C GLY A 99 -23.33 9.32 2.47
N LEU A 100 -22.09 8.83 2.51
CA LEU A 100 -21.70 7.43 2.31
C LEU A 100 -21.14 6.77 3.60
N ALA A 101 -21.49 7.29 4.77
CA ALA A 101 -20.98 6.85 6.07
C ALA A 101 -21.10 5.33 6.31
N ALA A 102 -22.11 4.68 5.72
CA ALA A 102 -22.32 3.23 5.84
C ALA A 102 -21.16 2.38 5.27
N LEU A 103 -20.33 2.94 4.37
CA LEU A 103 -19.15 2.26 3.81
C LEU A 103 -17.93 2.33 4.73
N GLY A 104 -17.93 3.23 5.73
CA GLY A 104 -16.79 3.54 6.59
C GLY A 104 -16.17 2.33 7.29
N PRO A 105 -16.94 1.51 8.03
CA PRO A 105 -16.40 0.35 8.75
C PRO A 105 -15.68 -0.64 7.83
N ALA A 106 -16.30 -0.97 6.69
CA ALA A 106 -15.71 -1.89 5.72
C ALA A 106 -14.46 -1.30 5.04
N LEU A 107 -14.44 0.01 4.76
CA LEU A 107 -13.25 0.68 4.25
C LEU A 107 -12.10 0.63 5.26
N ARG A 108 -12.40 0.90 6.55
CA ARG A 108 -11.42 0.84 7.61
C ARG A 108 -10.82 -0.55 7.74
N GLU A 109 -11.62 -1.60 7.71
CA GLU A 109 -11.12 -2.99 7.73
C GLU A 109 -10.12 -3.25 6.59
N LEU A 110 -10.43 -2.76 5.38
CA LEU A 110 -9.55 -2.89 4.22
C LEU A 110 -8.23 -2.12 4.38
N ILE A 111 -8.28 -0.87 4.85
CA ILE A 111 -7.06 -0.07 5.07
C ILE A 111 -6.23 -0.66 6.21
N MET A 112 -6.84 -1.08 7.32
CA MET A 112 -6.12 -1.67 8.44
C MET A 112 -5.44 -3.00 8.08
N ALA A 113 -5.91 -3.70 7.04
CA ALA A 113 -5.24 -4.89 6.55
C ALA A 113 -3.83 -4.61 6.02
N THR A 114 -3.53 -3.38 5.54
CA THR A 114 -2.17 -3.00 5.08
C THR A 114 -1.19 -2.75 6.21
N CYS A 115 -1.60 -2.84 7.48
CA CYS A 115 -0.64 -2.88 8.59
C CYS A 115 0.19 -4.17 8.58
N HIS A 116 -0.23 -5.21 7.84
CA HIS A 116 0.44 -6.53 7.73
C HIS A 116 0.68 -7.24 9.08
N GLN A 117 -0.12 -6.91 10.10
CA GLN A 117 0.02 -7.46 11.47
C GLN A 117 -0.72 -8.79 11.67
N ALA A 118 -1.74 -9.05 10.86
CA ALA A 118 -2.58 -10.24 10.93
C ALA A 118 -2.98 -10.70 9.51
N PRO A 119 -3.32 -11.98 9.33
CA PRO A 119 -3.90 -12.45 8.07
C PRO A 119 -5.14 -11.65 7.68
N PRO A 120 -5.38 -11.40 6.39
CA PRO A 120 -6.54 -10.66 5.91
C PRO A 120 -7.84 -11.38 6.30
N GLY A 121 -8.84 -10.61 6.75
CA GLY A 121 -10.10 -11.14 7.26
C GLY A 121 -11.06 -11.66 6.18
N ASP A 122 -10.94 -11.16 4.94
CA ASP A 122 -11.77 -11.58 3.81
C ASP A 122 -11.01 -11.54 2.47
N ALA A 123 -11.70 -11.90 1.38
CA ALA A 123 -11.11 -11.95 0.04
C ALA A 123 -10.73 -10.56 -0.53
N ASP A 124 -11.43 -9.49 -0.13
CA ASP A 124 -11.13 -8.13 -0.59
C ASP A 124 -9.89 -7.60 0.13
N ALA A 125 -9.79 -7.83 1.44
CA ALA A 125 -8.60 -7.53 2.23
C ALA A 125 -7.39 -8.33 1.75
N ALA A 126 -7.59 -9.60 1.41
CA ALA A 126 -6.54 -10.46 0.86
C ALA A 126 -6.01 -9.92 -0.47
N LEU A 127 -6.90 -9.55 -1.39
CA LEU A 127 -6.51 -8.93 -2.65
C LEU A 127 -5.78 -7.62 -2.41
N LEU A 128 -6.29 -6.76 -1.53
CA LEU A 128 -5.68 -5.47 -1.23
C LEU A 128 -4.25 -5.62 -0.70
N VAL A 129 -4.04 -6.50 0.29
CA VAL A 129 -2.73 -6.82 0.85
C VAL A 129 -1.78 -7.35 -0.24
N ASP A 130 -2.25 -8.24 -1.10
CA ASP A 130 -1.42 -8.79 -2.18
C ASP A 130 -1.00 -7.70 -3.18
N LEU A 131 -1.87 -6.73 -3.47
CA LEU A 131 -1.62 -5.63 -4.39
C LEU A 131 -0.67 -4.57 -3.79
N ASP A 132 -0.80 -4.30 -2.49
CA ASP A 132 0.11 -3.43 -1.74
C ASP A 132 1.54 -4.04 -1.70
N LEU A 133 1.64 -5.36 -1.46
CA LEU A 133 2.91 -6.09 -1.44
C LEU A 133 3.41 -6.52 -2.83
N ALA A 134 2.79 -6.07 -3.92
CA ALA A 134 3.18 -6.45 -5.28
C ALA A 134 4.62 -6.01 -5.62
N ILE A 135 5.12 -4.94 -5.00
CA ILE A 135 6.50 -4.46 -5.17
C ILE A 135 7.54 -5.53 -4.84
N LEU A 136 7.24 -6.43 -3.89
CA LEU A 136 8.16 -7.48 -3.48
C LEU A 136 8.46 -8.41 -4.65
N ALA A 137 7.50 -8.66 -5.53
CA ALA A 137 7.65 -9.50 -6.71
C ALA A 137 8.06 -8.73 -7.98
N ALA A 138 8.45 -7.46 -7.86
CA ALA A 138 8.92 -6.68 -9.00
C ALA A 138 10.26 -7.23 -9.56
N PRO A 139 10.60 -6.92 -10.83
CA PRO A 139 11.92 -7.23 -11.36
C PRO A 139 13.03 -6.68 -10.48
N ALA A 140 14.15 -7.41 -10.34
CA ALA A 140 15.21 -7.08 -9.38
C ALA A 140 15.71 -5.61 -9.42
N PRO A 141 15.87 -4.96 -10.60
CA PRO A 141 16.24 -3.54 -10.63
C PRO A 141 15.18 -2.60 -10.03
N VAL A 142 13.89 -2.92 -10.19
CA VAL A 142 12.78 -2.16 -9.61
C VAL A 142 12.72 -2.37 -8.11
N TYR A 143 12.89 -3.61 -7.64
CA TYR A 143 12.94 -3.93 -6.22
C TYR A 143 14.17 -3.29 -5.53
N ALA A 144 15.33 -3.26 -6.19
CA ALA A 144 16.50 -2.55 -5.66
C ALA A 144 16.26 -1.04 -5.52
N ARG A 145 15.50 -0.44 -6.45
CA ARG A 145 15.09 0.96 -6.33
C ARG A 145 14.14 1.17 -5.16
N TYR A 146 13.18 0.26 -4.95
CA TYR A 146 12.31 0.25 -3.77
C TYR A 146 13.12 0.24 -2.47
N GLU A 147 14.10 -0.64 -2.32
CA GLU A 147 14.95 -0.67 -1.11
C GLU A 147 15.71 0.66 -0.90
N ALA A 148 16.18 1.29 -1.98
CA ALA A 148 16.85 2.59 -1.90
C ALA A 148 15.88 3.73 -1.52
N ASP A 149 14.66 3.72 -2.06
CA ASP A 149 13.63 4.70 -1.72
C ASP A 149 13.18 4.54 -0.24
N ILE A 150 13.02 3.31 0.25
CA ILE A 150 12.79 3.04 1.69
C ILE A 150 13.97 3.53 2.54
N ARG A 151 15.22 3.28 2.12
CA ARG A 151 16.38 3.80 2.85
C ARG A 151 16.36 5.33 2.94
N ALA A 152 15.96 6.01 1.86
CA ALA A 152 15.84 7.46 1.81
C ALA A 152 14.77 8.00 2.76
N GLU A 153 13.59 7.37 2.83
CA GLU A 153 12.53 7.74 3.80
C GLU A 153 13.05 7.66 5.24
N TYR A 154 13.78 6.59 5.57
CA TYR A 154 14.35 6.41 6.90
C TYR A 154 15.76 7.01 7.07
N ALA A 155 16.19 7.98 6.24
CA ALA A 155 17.56 8.51 6.27
C ALA A 155 17.98 9.06 7.65
N TRP A 156 17.01 9.53 8.45
CA TRP A 156 17.21 9.98 9.83
C TRP A 156 17.59 8.86 10.82
N VAL A 157 17.29 7.59 10.49
CA VAL A 157 17.65 6.45 11.32
C VAL A 157 19.12 6.08 11.09
N PRO A 158 19.95 5.99 12.14
CA PRO A 158 21.34 5.55 12.02
C PRO A 158 21.46 4.20 11.32
N GLU A 159 22.44 4.05 10.43
CA GLU A 159 22.60 2.88 9.56
C GLU A 159 22.56 1.53 10.31
N PRO A 160 23.25 1.33 11.45
CA PRO A 160 23.16 0.06 12.17
C PRO A 160 21.74 -0.28 12.66
N LEU A 161 20.99 0.74 13.11
CA LEU A 161 19.61 0.58 13.58
C LEU A 161 18.66 0.33 12.41
N PHE A 162 18.84 1.04 11.29
CA PHE A 162 18.07 0.81 10.07
C PHE A 162 18.26 -0.62 9.56
N ARG A 163 19.52 -1.09 9.43
CA ARG A 163 19.83 -2.45 8.98
C ARG A 163 19.21 -3.50 9.88
N ALA A 164 19.29 -3.32 11.20
CA ALA A 164 18.70 -4.24 12.17
C ALA A 164 17.15 -4.28 12.06
N GLY A 165 16.51 -3.11 12.00
CA GLY A 165 15.05 -2.99 11.88
C GLY A 165 14.53 -3.53 10.54
N ARG A 166 15.15 -3.12 9.42
CA ARG A 166 14.80 -3.60 8.09
C ARG A 166 15.03 -5.11 7.97
N GLY A 167 16.18 -5.61 8.43
CA GLY A 167 16.47 -7.04 8.43
C GLY A 167 15.45 -7.85 9.24
N LYS A 168 15.00 -7.34 10.39
CA LYS A 168 13.92 -7.97 11.17
C LYS A 168 12.62 -8.06 10.36
N LEU A 169 12.20 -6.98 9.72
CA LEU A 169 10.98 -6.97 8.89
C LEU A 169 11.09 -7.97 7.72
N LEU A 170 12.21 -8.00 7.01
CA LEU A 170 12.40 -8.95 5.90
C LEU A 170 12.36 -10.41 6.36
N ARG A 171 12.95 -10.72 7.53
CA ARG A 171 12.85 -12.06 8.12
C ARG A 171 11.42 -12.42 8.50
N GLN A 172 10.69 -11.51 9.13
CA GLN A 172 9.28 -11.72 9.47
C GLN A 172 8.43 -12.03 8.23
N LEU A 173 8.64 -11.31 7.13
CA LEU A 173 7.99 -11.60 5.85
C LEU A 173 8.37 -12.99 5.32
N LEU A 174 9.65 -13.36 5.37
CA LEU A 174 10.12 -14.68 4.92
C LEU A 174 9.59 -15.84 5.76
N GLU A 175 9.30 -15.60 7.05
CA GLU A 175 8.71 -16.57 7.97
C GLU A 175 7.22 -16.82 7.71
N GLN A 176 6.52 -15.90 7.05
CA GLN A 176 5.12 -16.11 6.69
C GLN A 176 4.98 -17.34 5.78
N PRO A 177 3.98 -18.22 6.00
CA PRO A 177 3.74 -19.38 5.13
C PRO A 177 3.45 -19.01 3.68
N ALA A 178 2.81 -17.86 3.47
CA ALA A 178 2.56 -17.25 2.16
C ALA A 178 2.66 -15.73 2.29
N LEU A 179 3.32 -15.08 1.32
CA LEU A 179 3.32 -13.61 1.21
C LEU A 179 2.04 -13.11 0.52
N TYR A 180 1.51 -13.92 -0.40
CA TYR A 180 0.31 -13.60 -1.16
C TYR A 180 -0.82 -14.59 -0.83
N HIS A 181 -2.02 -14.06 -0.62
CA HIS A 181 -3.18 -14.78 -0.15
C HIS A 181 -4.07 -15.28 -1.29
N CYS A 182 -4.21 -14.52 -2.36
CA CYS A 182 -4.94 -14.92 -3.56
C CYS A 182 -4.14 -15.93 -4.38
N GLU A 183 -4.70 -17.12 -4.65
CA GLU A 183 -3.99 -18.22 -5.33
C GLU A 183 -3.34 -17.82 -6.67
N PRO A 184 -4.01 -17.12 -7.61
CA PRO A 184 -3.37 -16.70 -8.86
C PRO A 184 -2.20 -15.72 -8.66
N LEU A 185 -2.28 -14.84 -7.65
CA LEU A 185 -1.22 -13.87 -7.35
C LEU A 185 -0.04 -14.58 -6.68
N ARG A 186 -0.31 -15.47 -5.73
CA ARG A 186 0.69 -16.34 -5.09
C ARG A 186 1.48 -17.15 -6.11
N GLN A 187 0.81 -17.86 -7.02
CA GLN A 187 1.48 -18.61 -8.09
C GLN A 187 2.39 -17.72 -8.95
N ARG A 188 1.98 -16.48 -9.17
CA ARG A 188 2.72 -15.53 -10.03
C ARG A 188 3.89 -14.85 -9.32
N TRP A 189 3.74 -14.52 -8.04
CA TRP A 189 4.59 -13.52 -7.37
C TRP A 189 5.45 -14.10 -6.24
N GLU A 190 5.02 -15.16 -5.57
CA GLU A 190 5.65 -15.66 -4.34
C GLU A 190 7.14 -15.99 -4.52
N ALA A 191 7.49 -16.71 -5.60
CA ALA A 191 8.86 -17.13 -5.85
C ALA A 191 9.81 -15.93 -6.06
N THR A 192 9.38 -14.96 -6.88
CA THR A 192 10.14 -13.73 -7.14
C THR A 192 10.26 -12.88 -5.88
N ALA A 193 9.17 -12.72 -5.12
CA ALA A 193 9.18 -11.96 -3.88
C ALA A 193 10.15 -12.54 -2.85
N ARG A 194 10.12 -13.86 -2.64
CA ARG A 194 11.05 -14.51 -1.71
C ARG A 194 12.50 -14.41 -2.16
N ALA A 195 12.78 -14.48 -3.46
CA ALA A 195 14.13 -14.28 -3.99
C ALA A 195 14.64 -12.85 -3.73
N ASN A 196 13.79 -11.85 -3.98
CA ASN A 196 14.07 -10.45 -3.71
C ASN A 196 14.33 -10.18 -2.22
N LEU A 197 13.43 -10.65 -1.33
CA LEU A 197 13.56 -10.51 0.12
C LEU A 197 14.86 -11.14 0.65
N ARG A 198 15.20 -12.36 0.21
CA ARG A 198 16.46 -13.03 0.60
C ARG A 198 17.68 -12.24 0.13
N SER A 199 17.66 -11.78 -1.11
CA SER A 199 18.76 -10.98 -1.66
C SER A 199 18.95 -9.65 -0.92
N ALA A 200 17.86 -8.99 -0.52
CA ALA A 200 17.92 -7.78 0.30
C ALA A 200 18.47 -8.09 1.70
N LEU A 201 18.00 -9.17 2.34
CA LEU A 201 18.47 -9.58 3.65
C LEU A 201 19.98 -9.87 3.65
N GLU A 202 20.48 -10.62 2.65
CA GLU A 202 21.91 -10.89 2.49
C GLU A 202 22.74 -9.60 2.36
N ARG A 203 22.24 -8.58 1.66
CA ARG A 203 22.93 -7.28 1.55
C ARG A 203 22.97 -6.53 2.89
N LEU A 204 21.93 -6.65 3.71
CA LEU A 204 21.85 -6.01 5.03
C LEU A 204 22.70 -6.73 6.09
N GLU A 205 23.03 -8.01 5.88
CA GLU A 205 23.84 -8.79 6.82
C GLU A 205 25.34 -8.81 6.47
N ARG A 206 25.71 -8.43 5.24
CA ARG A 206 27.12 -8.24 4.89
C ARG A 206 27.75 -7.13 5.76
N PRO A 207 28.98 -7.34 6.28
CA PRO A 207 29.76 -6.26 6.86
C PRO A 207 29.95 -5.15 5.83
N ALA A 208 29.88 -3.90 6.30
CA ALA A 208 30.21 -2.73 5.49
C ALA A 208 31.70 -2.69 5.14
#